data_AF-A0A0L0FFD0-F1
#
_entry.id   AF-A0A0L0FFD0-F1
#
_cell.length_a   1.000
_cell.length_b   1.000
_cell.length_c   1.000
_cell.angle_alpha   90.00
_cell.angle_beta   90.00
_cell.angle_gamma   90.00
#
_symmetry.space_group_name_H-M   'P 1'
#
loop_
_entity.id
_entity.type
_entity.pdbx_description
1 polymer ?
#
loop_
_entity_poly.entity_id
_entity_poly.type
_entity_poly.pdbx_seq_one_letter_code
_entity_poly.pdbx_strand_id
1 'polypeptide(L)'
;MKSTTSAITLTSIWLAAQTSAFSLSEAGDESTGPSAENLADYEICENTGDQDCNYAYLKENLPEGKKSWIVAPDSNTVCLDGSPFGFLVFPGTTDRVMLWFQGGGACYDYETCVAAPTALTRFSPNSEGYFNYDLEGNPLASGGWTSIVNNCCSGDMFIGDATRELTNGTHTETVHFAGYNNTLAVLNWMQAQSEFPVDQEIASGGCSAGSLGVQVWADYLVRNYGVDKLQPDSYIGMLPREAGDTMLQWNACGPAKAQYLEQDIVDLCEAGGLHEMPPVFNDFLAKNPEFPVAYTGSAHDIVQRGYYALLTSQIYTCGVMEYLPGFAEVSLTFSDYLWTALTGYNEADVNYSYYIVDTTQHSFVVKDDIVSNEAVNSPYSDLTMWEYVGKFLNEDEYQNSPSYPAELPPTLALDIDPTKFYDYIKQHQTVHYQEQDA
;
A
#
# COMPACT_ATOMS: atom_id res chain seq x y z
N MET A 1 -11.45 26.51 -72.11
CA MET A 1 -11.36 27.29 -70.85
C MET A 1 -11.65 26.36 -69.70
N LYS A 2 -10.86 26.50 -68.62
CA LYS A 2 -10.70 25.61 -67.47
C LYS A 2 -11.98 24.89 -67.00
N SER A 3 -11.87 23.59 -66.82
CA SER A 3 -12.72 22.78 -65.93
C SER A 3 -11.85 21.69 -65.32
N THR A 4 -11.84 21.63 -63.99
CA THR A 4 -11.01 20.78 -63.15
C THR A 4 -11.95 19.83 -62.43
N THR A 5 -11.77 18.51 -62.53
CA THR A 5 -12.31 17.56 -61.55
C THR A 5 -11.55 16.23 -61.56
N SER A 6 -11.36 15.70 -60.34
CA SER A 6 -11.00 14.33 -59.93
C SER A 6 -9.53 13.92 -59.96
N ALA A 7 -8.94 13.66 -58.79
CA ALA A 7 -8.87 12.31 -58.20
C ALA A 7 -7.77 12.19 -57.11
N ILE A 8 -8.20 11.63 -55.99
CA ILE A 8 -7.49 11.04 -54.84
C ILE A 8 -6.26 10.21 -55.25
N THR A 9 -5.10 10.35 -54.60
CA THR A 9 -4.40 9.26 -53.85
C THR A 9 -3.14 9.71 -53.10
N LEU A 10 -3.06 9.27 -51.83
CA LEU A 10 -1.90 8.83 -51.06
C LEU A 10 -0.50 8.97 -51.68
N THR A 11 0.40 9.73 -51.04
CA THR A 11 1.76 9.29 -50.65
C THR A 11 2.53 10.44 -49.99
N SER A 12 3.02 10.22 -48.78
CA SER A 12 4.30 10.69 -48.20
C SER A 12 4.15 11.04 -46.71
N ILE A 13 4.52 10.10 -45.84
CA ILE A 13 5.48 10.29 -44.74
C ILE A 13 5.93 8.87 -44.39
N TRP A 14 7.14 8.55 -44.83
CA TRP A 14 7.89 7.34 -44.48
C TRP A 14 8.72 7.66 -43.23
N LEU A 15 8.65 6.75 -42.26
CA LEU A 15 9.79 6.17 -41.56
C LEU A 15 10.60 7.02 -40.56
N ALA A 16 10.30 6.85 -39.27
CA ALA A 16 11.30 6.69 -38.21
C ALA A 16 10.61 6.26 -36.91
N ALA A 17 10.30 4.97 -36.77
CA ALA A 17 10.00 4.37 -35.49
C ALA A 17 10.52 2.93 -35.54
N GLN A 18 11.78 2.75 -35.17
CA GLN A 18 12.31 1.45 -34.78
C GLN A 18 13.60 1.62 -33.96
N THR A 19 13.63 0.86 -32.87
CA THR A 19 14.79 0.37 -32.11
C THR A 19 15.63 1.38 -31.32
N SER A 20 15.40 1.42 -30.01
CA SER A 20 16.49 1.54 -29.04
C SER A 20 16.40 0.37 -28.07
N ALA A 21 17.28 -0.61 -28.32
CA ALA A 21 17.57 -1.72 -27.43
C ALA A 21 18.19 -1.21 -26.13
N PHE A 22 17.79 -1.81 -25.01
CA PHE A 22 18.48 -1.71 -23.73
C PHE A 22 19.94 -2.13 -23.88
N SER A 23 20.88 -1.27 -23.50
CA SER A 23 22.27 -1.64 -23.24
C SER A 23 22.63 -1.26 -21.82
N LEU A 24 22.76 -2.25 -20.94
CA LEU A 24 23.36 -2.12 -19.61
C LEU A 24 24.88 -2.35 -19.74
N SER A 25 25.69 -1.42 -19.25
CA SER A 25 27.12 -1.65 -19.00
C SER A 25 27.52 -1.04 -17.66
N GLU A 26 27.88 -1.94 -16.74
CA GLU A 26 28.82 -1.85 -15.60
C GLU A 26 29.01 -0.49 -14.89
N ALA A 27 28.57 -0.42 -13.63
CA ALA A 27 29.34 0.06 -12.48
C ALA A 27 28.60 -0.32 -11.19
N GLY A 28 29.27 -1.03 -10.27
CA GLY A 28 28.74 -1.39 -8.96
C GLY A 28 28.89 -0.26 -7.94
N ASP A 29 27.93 -0.17 -7.02
CA ASP A 29 28.11 0.24 -5.64
C ASP A 29 26.90 -0.22 -4.81
N GLU A 30 27.16 -0.77 -3.62
CA GLU A 30 26.17 -1.32 -2.69
C GLU A 30 25.45 -0.18 -1.94
N SER A 31 24.22 0.15 -2.32
CA SER A 31 23.26 0.86 -1.44
C SER A 31 21.83 0.60 -1.90
N THR A 32 21.13 -0.28 -1.19
CA THR A 32 19.87 -0.90 -1.63
C THR A 32 18.64 -0.06 -1.23
N GLY A 33 18.23 0.85 -2.11
CA GLY A 33 16.83 0.88 -2.56
C GLY A 33 16.63 -0.22 -3.63
N PRO A 34 15.42 -0.48 -4.17
CA PRO A 34 15.27 -1.55 -5.17
C PRO A 34 16.14 -1.22 -6.38
N SER A 35 17.28 -1.89 -6.50
CA SER A 35 18.17 -1.81 -7.64
C SER A 35 17.43 -2.37 -8.86
N ALA A 36 17.88 -2.03 -10.07
CA ALA A 36 17.39 -2.62 -11.31
C ALA A 36 17.41 -4.17 -11.33
N GLU A 37 18.03 -4.81 -10.33
CA GLU A 37 18.05 -6.25 -10.09
C GLU A 37 16.69 -6.81 -9.62
N ASN A 38 15.79 -6.01 -9.04
CA ASN A 38 14.52 -6.52 -8.50
C ASN A 38 13.45 -6.78 -9.59
N LEU A 39 13.44 -6.03 -10.69
CA LEU A 39 12.48 -6.28 -11.79
C LEU A 39 12.83 -7.54 -12.62
N ALA A 40 14.08 -7.98 -12.60
CA ALA A 40 14.52 -9.15 -13.37
C ALA A 40 13.88 -10.45 -12.88
N ASP A 41 13.45 -10.50 -11.61
CA ASP A 41 12.76 -11.64 -11.02
C ASP A 41 11.28 -11.73 -11.44
N TYR A 42 10.75 -10.71 -12.11
CA TYR A 42 9.34 -10.64 -12.51
C TYR A 42 9.19 -10.67 -14.03
N GLU A 43 8.09 -11.22 -14.50
CA GLU A 43 7.71 -11.18 -15.92
C GLU A 43 6.63 -10.13 -16.14
N ILE A 44 6.70 -9.39 -17.26
CA ILE A 44 5.74 -8.33 -17.54
C ILE A 44 4.67 -8.85 -18.51
N CYS A 45 3.41 -8.58 -18.20
CA CYS A 45 2.28 -8.82 -19.09
C CYS A 45 1.65 -7.48 -19.52
N GLU A 46 1.81 -7.11 -20.79
CA GLU A 46 1.38 -5.81 -21.34
C GLU A 46 0.03 -5.85 -22.09
N ASN A 47 -0.74 -6.92 -21.92
CA ASN A 47 -2.03 -7.16 -22.58
C ASN A 47 -1.96 -6.98 -24.11
N THR A 48 -1.01 -7.68 -24.74
CA THR A 48 -0.83 -7.67 -26.20
C THR A 48 -1.76 -8.69 -26.86
N GLY A 49 -1.98 -8.62 -28.18
CA GLY A 49 -2.85 -9.60 -28.87
C GLY A 49 -2.46 -11.07 -28.68
N ASP A 50 -1.22 -11.34 -28.27
CA ASP A 50 -0.68 -12.67 -27.94
C ASP A 50 -0.57 -12.93 -26.42
N GLN A 51 -0.81 -11.93 -25.57
CA GLN A 51 -0.85 -11.99 -24.10
C GLN A 51 -2.15 -11.36 -23.62
N ASP A 52 -3.20 -12.13 -23.34
CA ASP A 52 -4.46 -11.56 -22.86
C ASP A 52 -4.43 -11.21 -21.36
N CYS A 53 -3.33 -11.51 -20.67
CA CYS A 53 -3.08 -11.26 -19.26
C CYS A 53 -4.21 -11.71 -18.32
N ASN A 54 -5.00 -12.70 -18.73
CA ASN A 54 -5.93 -13.36 -17.83
C ASN A 54 -5.18 -14.34 -16.91
N TYR A 55 -5.82 -14.72 -15.82
CA TYR A 55 -5.21 -15.57 -14.81
C TYR A 55 -4.76 -16.93 -15.36
N ALA A 56 -5.54 -17.54 -16.26
CA ALA A 56 -5.14 -18.80 -16.91
C ALA A 56 -3.80 -18.66 -17.65
N TYR A 57 -3.63 -17.60 -18.44
CA TYR A 57 -2.38 -17.31 -19.13
C TYR A 57 -1.22 -17.12 -18.14
N LEU A 58 -1.40 -16.28 -17.12
CA LEU A 58 -0.36 -16.01 -16.12
C LEU A 58 0.08 -17.29 -15.40
N LYS A 59 -0.87 -18.15 -15.04
CA LYS A 59 -0.60 -19.41 -14.35
C LYS A 59 0.13 -20.43 -15.23
N GLU A 60 -0.26 -20.55 -16.50
CA GLU A 60 0.32 -21.53 -17.41
C GLU A 60 1.69 -21.12 -17.96
N ASN A 61 1.99 -19.81 -18.01
CA ASN A 61 3.13 -19.28 -18.76
C ASN A 61 4.17 -18.55 -17.90
N LEU A 62 4.12 -18.64 -16.56
CA LEU A 62 5.16 -18.05 -15.71
C LEU A 62 6.52 -18.68 -16.07
N PRO A 63 7.50 -17.91 -16.59
CA PRO A 63 8.77 -18.47 -17.03
C PRO A 63 9.57 -19.07 -15.87
N GLU A 64 10.33 -20.13 -16.14
CA GLU A 64 11.24 -20.72 -15.16
C GLU A 64 12.22 -19.67 -14.62
N GLY A 65 12.35 -19.58 -13.29
CA GLY A 65 13.20 -18.60 -12.62
C GLY A 65 12.54 -17.25 -12.33
N LYS A 66 11.30 -17.03 -12.77
CA LYS A 66 10.52 -15.84 -12.40
C LYS A 66 9.70 -16.10 -11.13
N LYS A 67 9.64 -15.12 -10.24
CA LYS A 67 8.86 -15.15 -9.00
C LYS A 67 7.37 -14.93 -9.25
N SER A 68 7.02 -13.93 -10.07
CA SER A 68 5.63 -13.59 -10.34
C SER A 68 5.49 -12.73 -11.60
N TRP A 69 4.24 -12.33 -11.90
CA TRP A 69 3.93 -11.38 -12.96
C TRP A 69 3.79 -9.96 -12.44
N ILE A 70 4.21 -9.00 -13.26
CA ILE A 70 3.76 -7.60 -13.25
C ILE A 70 2.72 -7.49 -14.36
N VAL A 71 1.48 -7.20 -14.00
CA VAL A 71 0.40 -6.95 -14.95
C VAL A 71 0.24 -5.45 -15.10
N ALA A 72 0.38 -4.95 -16.32
CA ALA A 72 0.05 -3.58 -16.65
C ALA A 72 -1.45 -3.51 -17.01
N PRO A 73 -2.28 -2.82 -16.21
CA PRO A 73 -3.68 -2.63 -16.56
C PRO A 73 -3.82 -1.58 -17.67
N ASP A 74 -5.05 -1.13 -17.92
CA ASP A 74 -5.32 -0.15 -18.98
C ASP A 74 -4.59 1.20 -18.81
N SER A 75 -4.63 2.02 -19.86
CA SER A 75 -3.88 3.28 -19.96
C SER A 75 -4.34 4.41 -19.02
N ASN A 76 -5.40 4.23 -18.22
CA ASN A 76 -5.88 5.27 -17.30
C ASN A 76 -5.24 5.18 -15.91
N THR A 77 -4.35 4.22 -15.70
CA THR A 77 -3.62 4.01 -14.45
C THR A 77 -2.23 4.60 -14.53
N VAL A 78 -1.78 5.21 -13.43
CA VAL A 78 -0.52 5.99 -13.43
C VAL A 78 0.06 6.07 -12.03
N CYS A 79 1.38 6.16 -11.93
CA CYS A 79 2.10 6.46 -10.71
C CYS A 79 2.26 7.97 -10.47
N LEU A 80 2.76 8.34 -9.30
CA LEU A 80 2.87 9.71 -8.80
C LEU A 80 3.58 10.63 -9.80
N ASP A 81 4.64 10.13 -10.44
CA ASP A 81 5.47 10.87 -11.39
C ASP A 81 5.00 10.80 -12.86
N GLY A 82 3.84 10.19 -13.12
CA GLY A 82 3.32 10.01 -14.47
C GLY A 82 3.76 8.72 -15.17
N SER A 83 4.61 7.90 -14.55
CA SER A 83 5.00 6.60 -15.10
C SER A 83 3.85 5.57 -15.07
N PRO A 84 3.88 4.55 -15.93
CA PRO A 84 2.83 3.52 -15.96
C PRO A 84 2.70 2.79 -14.62
N PHE A 85 1.46 2.57 -14.21
CA PHE A 85 1.13 1.68 -13.09
C PHE A 85 1.20 0.21 -13.49
N GLY A 86 1.42 -0.66 -12.52
CA GLY A 86 1.32 -2.11 -12.65
C GLY A 86 0.96 -2.72 -11.30
N PHE A 87 0.49 -3.97 -11.30
CA PHE A 87 0.19 -4.72 -10.08
C PHE A 87 0.79 -6.13 -10.18
N LEU A 88 1.07 -6.78 -9.04
CA LEU A 88 1.65 -8.12 -9.07
C LEU A 88 0.58 -9.21 -9.02
N VAL A 89 0.85 -10.32 -9.71
CA VAL A 89 0.10 -11.56 -9.59
C VAL A 89 1.06 -12.72 -9.35
N PHE A 90 0.90 -13.39 -8.21
CA PHE A 90 1.57 -14.63 -7.84
C PHE A 90 0.57 -15.77 -8.00
N PRO A 91 0.67 -16.59 -9.07
CA PRO A 91 -0.28 -17.66 -9.30
C PRO A 91 -0.23 -18.74 -8.21
N GLY A 92 -1.37 -19.02 -7.59
CA GLY A 92 -1.59 -20.11 -6.63
C GLY A 92 -2.76 -21.02 -7.04
N THR A 93 -3.61 -21.38 -6.09
CA THR A 93 -4.92 -22.00 -6.37
C THR A 93 -5.94 -20.94 -6.76
N THR A 94 -7.06 -21.36 -7.34
CA THR A 94 -8.13 -20.45 -7.79
C THR A 94 -9.23 -20.27 -6.76
N ASP A 95 -9.31 -21.14 -5.75
CA ASP A 95 -10.28 -21.10 -4.67
C ASP A 95 -9.84 -20.25 -3.47
N ARG A 96 -8.61 -19.70 -3.50
CA ARG A 96 -8.04 -18.85 -2.46
C ARG A 96 -7.30 -17.66 -3.05
N VAL A 97 -7.77 -16.45 -2.76
CA VAL A 97 -7.20 -15.20 -3.27
C VAL A 97 -6.79 -14.27 -2.14
N MET A 98 -5.54 -13.84 -2.13
CA MET A 98 -5.03 -12.77 -1.27
C MET A 98 -4.97 -11.47 -2.07
N LEU A 99 -5.85 -10.52 -1.77
CA LEU A 99 -5.77 -9.16 -2.29
C LEU A 99 -4.96 -8.28 -1.32
N TRP A 100 -3.72 -7.97 -1.68
CA TRP A 100 -2.81 -7.22 -0.82
C TRP A 100 -2.62 -5.78 -1.27
N PHE A 101 -2.81 -4.82 -0.37
CA PHE A 101 -2.49 -3.41 -0.57
C PHE A 101 -1.05 -3.16 -0.12
N GLN A 102 -0.16 -2.87 -1.08
CA GLN A 102 1.25 -2.62 -0.79
C GLN A 102 1.46 -1.39 0.10
N GLY A 103 2.43 -1.45 1.00
CA GLY A 103 2.92 -0.28 1.71
C GLY A 103 3.84 0.56 0.85
N GLY A 104 3.70 1.89 0.91
CA GLY A 104 4.52 2.78 0.10
C GLY A 104 4.56 4.23 0.58
N GLY A 105 4.06 4.52 1.77
CA GLY A 105 4.00 5.89 2.28
C GLY A 105 2.94 6.78 1.62
N ALA A 106 3.04 8.09 1.88
CA ALA A 106 2.14 9.11 1.38
C ALA A 106 2.85 10.46 1.26
N CYS A 107 2.34 11.36 0.43
CA CYS A 107 2.88 12.72 0.26
C CYS A 107 1.78 13.73 -0.09
N TYR A 108 2.04 15.02 0.12
CA TYR A 108 1.01 16.06 -0.05
C TYR A 108 1.52 17.36 -0.67
N ASP A 109 2.81 17.68 -0.60
CA ASP A 109 3.34 18.92 -1.14
C ASP A 109 4.56 18.70 -2.04
N TYR A 110 5.10 19.78 -2.61
CA TYR A 110 6.28 19.67 -3.48
C TYR A 110 7.44 18.98 -2.77
N GLU A 111 7.61 19.26 -1.47
CA GLU A 111 8.73 18.69 -0.76
C GLU A 111 8.56 17.18 -0.57
N THR A 112 7.43 16.77 -0.01
CA THR A 112 7.14 15.37 0.32
C THR A 112 6.86 14.51 -0.91
N CYS A 113 6.48 15.09 -2.06
CA CYS A 113 6.23 14.33 -3.28
C CYS A 113 7.40 14.38 -4.27
N VAL A 114 8.23 15.43 -4.26
CA VAL A 114 9.25 15.68 -5.29
C VAL A 114 10.65 15.80 -4.70
N ALA A 115 10.88 16.77 -3.80
CA ALA A 115 12.24 17.11 -3.36
C ALA A 115 12.83 16.10 -2.37
N ALA A 116 12.01 15.55 -1.48
CA ALA A 116 12.37 14.50 -0.54
C ALA A 116 11.19 13.54 -0.41
N PRO A 117 10.96 12.67 -1.42
CA PRO A 117 9.76 11.86 -1.48
C PRO A 117 9.55 11.02 -0.22
N THR A 118 8.39 11.19 0.41
CA THR A 118 7.92 10.37 1.53
C THR A 118 6.94 9.29 1.04
N ALA A 119 6.90 9.02 -0.26
CA ALA A 119 6.10 7.97 -0.87
C ALA A 119 6.86 7.29 -2.01
N LEU A 120 6.48 6.05 -2.32
CA LEU A 120 6.84 5.42 -3.59
C LEU A 120 6.23 6.25 -4.73
N THR A 121 7.10 6.77 -5.58
CA THR A 121 6.70 7.63 -6.71
C THR A 121 6.50 6.85 -8.01
N ARG A 122 6.99 5.61 -8.04
CA ARG A 122 7.00 4.67 -9.16
C ARG A 122 6.65 3.28 -8.68
N PHE A 123 6.27 2.42 -9.63
CA PHE A 123 6.08 1.00 -9.36
C PHE A 123 7.34 0.37 -8.76
N SER A 124 7.16 -0.41 -7.70
CA SER A 124 8.21 -1.23 -7.10
C SER A 124 7.62 -2.57 -6.65
N PRO A 125 8.16 -3.72 -7.09
CA PRO A 125 7.57 -5.01 -6.77
C PRO A 125 7.82 -5.41 -5.30
N ASN A 126 6.83 -6.03 -4.66
CA ASN A 126 7.04 -6.74 -3.40
C ASN A 126 7.74 -8.08 -3.63
N SER A 127 8.81 -8.34 -2.88
CA SER A 127 9.69 -9.51 -3.05
C SER A 127 10.01 -10.27 -1.76
N GLU A 128 9.50 -9.80 -0.61
CA GLU A 128 9.84 -10.27 0.73
C GLU A 128 8.60 -10.66 1.55
N GLY A 129 8.84 -11.37 2.66
CA GLY A 129 7.83 -11.87 3.59
C GLY A 129 6.82 -12.72 2.86
N TYR A 130 5.55 -12.31 2.88
CA TYR A 130 4.46 -12.93 2.13
C TYR A 130 4.79 -13.16 0.64
N PHE A 131 5.60 -12.29 0.04
CA PHE A 131 5.92 -12.35 -1.39
C PHE A 131 7.25 -13.05 -1.71
N ASN A 132 7.94 -13.54 -0.68
CA ASN A 132 8.98 -14.55 -0.83
C ASN A 132 8.38 -15.93 -0.58
N TYR A 133 7.87 -16.57 -1.64
CA TYR A 133 7.21 -17.88 -1.53
C TYR A 133 8.19 -19.03 -1.21
N ASP A 134 9.50 -18.80 -1.33
CA ASP A 134 10.55 -19.76 -0.93
C ASP A 134 10.85 -19.69 0.58
N LEU A 135 10.30 -18.69 1.28
CA LEU A 135 10.50 -18.52 2.71
C LEU A 135 9.83 -19.63 3.51
N GLU A 136 10.56 -20.22 4.46
CA GLU A 136 10.04 -21.28 5.30
C GLU A 136 8.81 -20.81 6.09
N GLY A 137 7.77 -21.64 6.08
CA GLY A 137 6.53 -21.34 6.79
C GLY A 137 5.68 -20.22 6.19
N ASN A 138 5.98 -19.71 4.98
CA ASN A 138 5.17 -18.67 4.34
C ASN A 138 3.67 -19.07 4.28
N PRO A 139 2.77 -18.30 4.92
CA PRO A 139 1.33 -18.60 4.96
C PRO A 139 0.65 -18.62 3.59
N LEU A 140 1.05 -17.71 2.69
CA LEU A 140 0.45 -17.62 1.36
C LEU A 140 0.85 -18.81 0.50
N ALA A 141 2.14 -19.16 0.51
CA ALA A 141 2.65 -20.32 -0.23
C ALA A 141 2.06 -21.64 0.31
N SER A 142 2.09 -21.84 1.64
CA SER A 142 1.59 -23.06 2.27
C SER A 142 0.06 -23.21 2.20
N GLY A 143 -0.67 -22.10 2.24
CA GLY A 143 -2.13 -22.06 2.08
C GLY A 143 -2.62 -22.18 0.63
N GLY A 144 -1.71 -22.12 -0.34
CA GLY A 144 -2.02 -22.18 -1.76
C GLY A 144 -2.58 -20.89 -2.33
N TRP A 145 -2.44 -19.75 -1.66
CA TRP A 145 -3.07 -18.49 -2.06
C TRP A 145 -2.53 -17.97 -3.40
N THR A 146 -3.44 -17.62 -4.32
CA THR A 146 -3.12 -16.68 -5.39
C THR A 146 -3.02 -15.29 -4.79
N SER A 147 -1.87 -14.64 -4.90
CA SER A 147 -1.70 -13.26 -4.40
C SER A 147 -1.83 -12.25 -5.53
N ILE A 148 -2.68 -11.25 -5.34
CA ILE A 148 -2.85 -10.08 -6.20
C ILE A 148 -2.43 -8.87 -5.37
N VAL A 149 -1.32 -8.24 -5.75
CA VAL A 149 -0.79 -7.08 -5.01
C VAL A 149 -1.19 -5.81 -5.71
N ASN A 150 -2.11 -5.07 -5.11
CA ASN A 150 -2.40 -3.68 -5.47
C ASN A 150 -1.20 -2.81 -5.05
N ASN A 151 -0.31 -2.52 -6.00
CA ASN A 151 0.92 -1.79 -5.75
C ASN A 151 0.66 -0.32 -5.37
N CYS A 152 1.48 0.19 -4.47
CA CYS A 152 1.45 1.60 -4.08
C CYS A 152 2.49 2.36 -4.90
N CYS A 153 2.04 3.33 -5.69
CA CYS A 153 2.95 4.27 -6.34
C CYS A 153 2.35 5.67 -6.55
N SER A 154 1.20 5.97 -5.96
CA SER A 154 0.45 7.21 -6.14
C SER A 154 0.46 8.13 -4.91
N GLY A 155 1.13 7.74 -3.83
CA GLY A 155 1.35 8.58 -2.64
C GLY A 155 0.10 9.04 -1.88
N ASP A 156 -1.05 8.40 -2.11
CA ASP A 156 -2.38 8.85 -1.69
C ASP A 156 -3.19 7.74 -1.01
N MET A 157 -2.51 6.75 -0.44
CA MET A 157 -3.13 5.66 0.32
C MET A 157 -4.26 4.93 -0.42
N PHE A 158 -4.16 4.80 -1.74
CA PHE A 158 -5.13 4.10 -2.60
C PHE A 158 -6.49 4.80 -2.74
N ILE A 159 -6.62 6.06 -2.33
CA ILE A 159 -7.92 6.77 -2.27
C ILE A 159 -7.96 8.06 -3.10
N GLY A 160 -6.81 8.57 -3.55
CA GLY A 160 -6.71 9.78 -4.35
C GLY A 160 -7.21 9.63 -5.78
N ASP A 161 -7.74 10.72 -6.32
CA ASP A 161 -8.16 10.87 -7.73
C ASP A 161 -7.95 12.32 -8.17
N ALA A 162 -6.69 12.73 -8.20
CA ALA A 162 -6.27 14.10 -8.44
C ALA A 162 -4.98 14.18 -9.25
N THR A 163 -4.91 15.17 -10.14
CA THR A 163 -3.64 15.68 -10.68
C THR A 163 -3.42 17.09 -10.14
N ARG A 164 -2.21 17.39 -9.68
CA ARG A 164 -1.84 18.67 -9.05
C ARG A 164 -0.52 19.17 -9.61
N GLU A 165 -0.42 20.48 -9.74
CA GLU A 165 0.87 21.16 -9.95
C GLU A 165 1.41 21.54 -8.57
N LEU A 166 2.48 20.89 -8.13
CA LEU A 166 3.15 21.20 -6.87
C LEU A 166 4.35 22.10 -7.18
N THR A 167 4.61 23.11 -6.35
CA THR A 167 5.70 24.06 -6.58
C THR A 167 6.42 24.45 -5.29
N ASN A 168 7.74 24.65 -5.37
CA ASN A 168 8.54 25.31 -4.33
C ASN A 168 8.79 26.81 -4.62
N GLY A 169 8.07 27.38 -5.57
CA GLY A 169 8.23 28.76 -6.04
C GLY A 169 9.29 28.98 -7.12
N THR A 170 10.17 28.00 -7.35
CA THR A 170 11.18 28.04 -8.44
C THR A 170 10.99 26.94 -9.46
N HIS A 171 10.52 25.77 -9.02
CA HIS A 171 10.23 24.60 -9.83
C HIS A 171 8.77 24.20 -9.62
N THR A 172 8.18 23.59 -10.64
CA THR A 172 6.82 23.06 -10.60
C THR A 172 6.84 21.68 -11.23
N GLU A 173 6.23 20.71 -10.56
CA GLU A 173 6.04 19.36 -11.08
C GLU A 173 4.56 18.98 -11.10
N THR A 174 4.17 18.25 -12.13
CA THR A 174 2.85 17.60 -12.19
C THR A 174 2.90 16.30 -11.40
N VAL A 175 2.00 16.16 -10.43
CA VAL A 175 1.90 15.01 -9.54
C VAL A 175 0.52 14.36 -9.68
N HIS A 176 0.49 13.03 -9.78
CA HIS A 176 -0.70 12.23 -9.98
C HIS A 176 -1.05 11.37 -8.76
N PHE A 177 -2.04 11.80 -7.99
CA PHE A 177 -2.68 11.01 -6.94
C PHE A 177 -3.79 10.15 -7.58
N ALA A 178 -3.42 8.97 -8.08
CA ALA A 178 -4.30 8.10 -8.87
C ALA A 178 -4.72 6.79 -8.17
N GLY A 179 -4.53 6.68 -6.85
CA GLY A 179 -4.71 5.45 -6.10
C GLY A 179 -6.10 4.84 -6.21
N TYR A 180 -7.15 5.67 -6.30
CA TYR A 180 -8.52 5.19 -6.51
C TYR A 180 -8.69 4.49 -7.86
N ASN A 181 -8.23 5.12 -8.94
CA ASN A 181 -8.34 4.56 -10.29
C ASN A 181 -7.45 3.32 -10.46
N ASN A 182 -6.24 3.34 -9.89
CA ASN A 182 -5.34 2.20 -9.88
C ASN A 182 -5.97 1.00 -9.14
N THR A 183 -6.56 1.23 -7.96
CA THR A 183 -7.25 0.19 -7.19
C THR A 183 -8.42 -0.40 -7.95
N LEU A 184 -9.28 0.45 -8.53
CA LEU A 184 -10.39 -0.03 -9.35
C LEU A 184 -9.93 -0.85 -10.55
N ALA A 185 -8.80 -0.52 -11.18
CA ALA A 185 -8.27 -1.30 -12.28
C ALA A 185 -7.85 -2.72 -11.85
N VAL A 186 -7.20 -2.86 -10.69
CA VAL A 186 -6.85 -4.17 -10.10
C VAL A 186 -8.11 -4.97 -9.76
N LEU A 187 -9.08 -4.32 -9.12
CA LEU A 187 -10.34 -4.97 -8.74
C LEU A 187 -11.17 -5.39 -9.98
N ASN A 188 -11.22 -4.56 -11.01
CA ASN A 188 -11.89 -4.90 -12.27
C ASN A 188 -11.19 -6.06 -12.98
N TRP A 189 -9.86 -6.09 -12.96
CA TRP A 189 -9.11 -7.24 -13.45
C TRP A 189 -9.47 -8.49 -12.66
N MET A 190 -9.45 -8.45 -11.32
CA MET A 190 -9.79 -9.60 -10.47
C MET A 190 -11.20 -10.14 -10.77
N GLN A 191 -12.19 -9.26 -10.91
CA GLN A 191 -13.57 -9.66 -11.23
C GLN A 191 -13.73 -10.28 -12.63
N ALA A 192 -12.87 -9.91 -13.57
CA ALA A 192 -12.95 -10.40 -14.94
C ALA A 192 -12.38 -11.82 -15.13
N GLN A 193 -11.75 -12.40 -14.11
CA GLN A 193 -11.13 -13.72 -14.20
C GLN A 193 -12.18 -14.82 -14.06
N SER A 194 -12.29 -15.68 -15.08
CA SER A 194 -13.28 -16.76 -15.12
C SER A 194 -12.89 -17.98 -14.29
N GLU A 195 -11.62 -18.03 -13.90
CA GLU A 195 -10.97 -19.10 -13.16
C GLU A 195 -11.29 -19.03 -11.66
N PHE A 196 -11.62 -17.84 -11.16
CA PHE A 196 -12.00 -17.57 -9.79
C PHE A 196 -13.49 -17.94 -9.57
N PRO A 197 -13.79 -18.98 -8.79
CA PRO A 197 -15.16 -19.42 -8.56
C PRO A 197 -15.88 -18.46 -7.60
N VAL A 198 -17.22 -18.49 -7.64
CA VAL A 198 -18.07 -17.60 -6.82
C VAL A 198 -17.93 -17.87 -5.31
N ASP A 199 -17.58 -19.10 -4.93
CA ASP A 199 -17.39 -19.56 -3.55
C ASP A 199 -15.90 -19.62 -3.14
N GLN A 200 -15.03 -18.92 -3.86
CA GLN A 200 -13.63 -18.76 -3.43
C GLN A 200 -13.54 -18.05 -2.09
N GLU A 201 -12.51 -18.39 -1.34
CA GLU A 201 -12.11 -17.68 -0.13
C GLU A 201 -11.21 -16.50 -0.52
N ILE A 202 -11.57 -15.28 -0.10
CA ILE A 202 -10.77 -14.08 -0.36
C ILE A 202 -10.34 -13.45 0.96
N ALA A 203 -9.03 -13.44 1.19
CA ALA A 203 -8.43 -12.59 2.21
C ALA A 203 -7.99 -11.28 1.56
N SER A 204 -8.16 -10.16 2.27
CA SER A 204 -7.51 -8.91 1.88
C SER A 204 -6.66 -8.37 3.02
N GLY A 205 -5.53 -7.77 2.69
CA GLY A 205 -4.63 -7.22 3.69
C GLY A 205 -3.83 -6.07 3.13
N GLY A 206 -2.95 -5.52 3.94
CA GLY A 206 -2.03 -4.51 3.47
C GLY A 206 -1.14 -4.02 4.59
N CYS A 207 0.04 -3.53 4.25
CA CYS A 207 0.96 -2.96 5.22
C CYS A 207 1.10 -1.45 5.07
N SER A 208 1.42 -0.74 6.17
CA SER A 208 1.69 0.70 6.12
C SER A 208 0.51 1.50 5.51
N ALA A 209 0.74 2.35 4.51
CA ALA A 209 -0.31 3.00 3.73
C ALA A 209 -1.36 2.02 3.17
N GLY A 210 -0.98 0.79 2.86
CA GLY A 210 -1.89 -0.28 2.45
C GLY A 210 -2.75 -0.83 3.58
N SER A 211 -2.29 -0.79 4.83
CA SER A 211 -3.14 -1.08 6.01
C SER A 211 -4.27 -0.07 6.12
N LEU A 212 -4.00 1.21 5.86
CA LEU A 212 -5.06 2.22 5.80
C LEU A 212 -5.97 2.01 4.59
N GLY A 213 -5.39 1.75 3.41
CA GLY A 213 -6.13 1.47 2.19
C GLY A 213 -7.13 0.33 2.36
N VAL A 214 -6.68 -0.83 2.82
CA VAL A 214 -7.56 -2.00 3.01
C VAL A 214 -8.69 -1.72 4.01
N GLN A 215 -8.43 -0.96 5.08
CA GLN A 215 -9.45 -0.54 6.05
C GLN A 215 -10.49 0.40 5.42
N VAL A 216 -10.07 1.36 4.59
CA VAL A 216 -10.98 2.29 3.90
C VAL A 216 -11.81 1.59 2.82
N TRP A 217 -11.21 0.63 2.11
CA TRP A 217 -11.88 -0.12 1.06
C TRP A 217 -12.72 -1.31 1.59
N ALA A 218 -12.60 -1.65 2.89
CA ALA A 218 -13.15 -2.87 3.50
C ALA A 218 -14.61 -3.15 3.12
N ASP A 219 -15.52 -2.22 3.38
CA ASP A 219 -16.95 -2.40 3.13
C ASP A 219 -17.25 -2.64 1.64
N TYR A 220 -16.54 -1.97 0.74
CA TYR A 220 -16.67 -2.16 -0.70
C TYR A 220 -16.15 -3.51 -1.17
N LEU A 221 -15.01 -3.94 -0.63
CA LEU A 221 -14.40 -5.24 -0.92
C LEU A 221 -15.33 -6.37 -0.50
N VAL A 222 -15.90 -6.31 0.70
CA VAL A 222 -16.86 -7.31 1.18
C VAL A 222 -18.12 -7.31 0.30
N ARG A 223 -18.75 -6.14 0.07
CA ARG A 223 -20.02 -6.05 -0.66
C ARG A 223 -19.95 -6.46 -2.13
N ASN A 224 -18.83 -6.18 -2.80
CA ASN A 224 -18.73 -6.31 -4.27
C ASN A 224 -17.87 -7.49 -4.72
N TYR A 225 -16.96 -7.96 -3.87
CA TYR A 225 -16.02 -9.04 -4.21
C TYR A 225 -16.15 -10.25 -3.30
N GLY A 226 -16.84 -10.14 -2.16
CA GLY A 226 -16.98 -11.25 -1.21
C GLY A 226 -15.70 -11.51 -0.43
N VAL A 227 -14.98 -10.45 -0.01
CA VAL A 227 -13.85 -10.62 0.92
C VAL A 227 -14.33 -11.21 2.23
N ASP A 228 -13.67 -12.27 2.68
CA ASP A 228 -14.05 -13.06 3.86
C ASP A 228 -13.29 -12.67 5.13
N LYS A 229 -12.09 -12.11 4.99
CA LYS A 229 -11.22 -11.79 6.12
C LYS A 229 -10.22 -10.68 5.81
N LEU A 230 -9.87 -9.88 6.82
CA LEU A 230 -8.94 -8.76 6.69
C LEU A 230 -7.66 -8.91 7.54
N GLN A 231 -6.51 -8.56 6.98
CA GLN A 231 -5.22 -8.55 7.69
C GLN A 231 -4.49 -7.21 7.49
N PRO A 232 -4.85 -6.15 8.24
CA PRO A 232 -4.12 -4.89 8.24
C PRO A 232 -2.81 -5.01 9.05
N ASP A 233 -1.70 -4.55 8.51
CA ASP A 233 -0.37 -4.59 9.12
C ASP A 233 0.23 -3.18 9.29
N SER A 234 0.47 -2.78 10.54
CA SER A 234 1.30 -1.63 10.90
C SER A 234 0.77 -0.27 10.43
N TYR A 235 -0.55 -0.06 10.45
CA TYR A 235 -1.12 1.30 10.49
C TYR A 235 -2.55 1.32 11.05
N ILE A 236 -2.74 1.86 12.26
CA ILE A 236 -4.04 1.91 12.96
C ILE A 236 -4.87 3.15 12.59
N GLY A 237 -4.22 4.17 12.03
CA GLY A 237 -4.86 5.36 11.47
C GLY A 237 -5.00 6.52 12.44
N MET A 238 -3.96 6.78 13.24
CA MET A 238 -3.81 8.04 13.97
C MET A 238 -3.13 9.09 13.08
N LEU A 239 -3.87 10.05 12.55
CA LEU A 239 -3.31 11.20 11.82
C LEU A 239 -3.77 12.50 12.51
N PRO A 240 -3.02 13.61 12.40
CA PRO A 240 -3.41 14.88 12.99
C PRO A 240 -4.54 15.52 12.17
N ARG A 241 -5.19 16.56 12.70
CA ARG A 241 -6.34 17.22 12.04
C ARG A 241 -6.00 17.75 10.64
N GLU A 242 -4.76 18.19 10.46
CA GLU A 242 -4.19 18.67 9.20
C GLU A 242 -4.26 17.62 8.08
N ALA A 243 -4.34 16.32 8.42
CA ALA A 243 -4.53 15.26 7.43
C ALA A 243 -5.84 15.42 6.63
N GLY A 244 -6.86 16.09 7.20
CA GLY A 244 -8.09 16.41 6.47
C GLY A 244 -7.84 17.26 5.23
N ASP A 245 -6.92 18.22 5.31
CA ASP A 245 -6.55 19.06 4.14
C ASP A 245 -5.85 18.23 3.07
N THR A 246 -5.01 17.27 3.47
CA THR A 246 -4.36 16.31 2.58
C THR A 246 -5.40 15.43 1.85
N MET A 247 -6.41 14.93 2.55
CA MET A 247 -7.50 14.14 1.94
C MET A 247 -8.26 14.95 0.88
N LEU A 248 -8.55 16.23 1.17
CA LEU A 248 -9.18 17.14 0.21
C LEU A 248 -8.27 17.38 -1.01
N GLN A 249 -6.97 17.57 -0.78
CA GLN A 249 -6.00 17.79 -1.84
C GLN A 249 -5.91 16.59 -2.80
N TRP A 250 -5.94 15.37 -2.26
CA TRP A 250 -5.97 14.14 -3.05
C TRP A 250 -7.30 13.89 -3.77
N ASN A 251 -8.32 14.73 -3.56
CA ASN A 251 -9.69 14.47 -4.01
C ASN A 251 -10.23 13.14 -3.45
N ALA A 252 -9.85 12.81 -2.20
CA ALA A 252 -10.24 11.58 -1.53
C ALA A 252 -11.61 11.66 -0.84
N CYS A 253 -12.23 12.84 -0.77
CA CYS A 253 -13.51 13.07 -0.08
C CYS A 253 -14.73 13.25 -0.99
N GLY A 254 -14.58 13.20 -2.32
CA GLY A 254 -15.67 13.56 -3.23
C GLY A 254 -16.82 12.52 -3.31
N PRO A 255 -17.97 12.85 -3.93
CA PRO A 255 -19.16 11.99 -3.97
C PRO A 255 -18.96 10.60 -4.59
N ALA A 256 -17.96 10.44 -5.46
CA ALA A 256 -17.58 9.13 -6.01
C ALA A 256 -17.21 8.13 -4.89
N LYS A 257 -16.79 8.62 -3.72
CA LYS A 257 -16.40 7.81 -2.57
C LYS A 257 -17.58 7.23 -1.80
N ALA A 258 -18.81 7.73 -2.02
CA ALA A 258 -20.03 7.13 -1.49
C ALA A 258 -20.29 5.70 -2.01
N GLN A 259 -19.48 5.23 -2.96
CA GLN A 259 -19.49 3.83 -3.39
C GLN A 259 -18.91 2.89 -2.31
N TYR A 260 -17.95 3.37 -1.52
CA TYR A 260 -17.22 2.57 -0.53
C TYR A 260 -17.22 3.15 0.90
N LEU A 261 -17.72 4.37 1.10
CA LEU A 261 -17.95 4.99 2.42
C LEU A 261 -19.41 5.40 2.58
N GLU A 262 -19.91 5.42 3.82
CA GLU A 262 -21.23 6.02 4.11
C GLU A 262 -21.24 7.53 3.89
N GLN A 263 -22.43 8.07 3.64
CA GLN A 263 -22.58 9.47 3.30
C GLN A 263 -22.16 10.41 4.43
N ASP A 264 -22.38 10.06 5.70
CA ASP A 264 -21.95 10.86 6.83
C ASP A 264 -20.42 10.88 7.01
N ILE A 265 -19.74 9.79 6.66
CA ILE A 265 -18.27 9.71 6.61
C ILE A 265 -17.74 10.56 5.44
N VAL A 266 -18.41 10.51 4.28
CA VAL A 266 -18.09 11.40 3.15
C VAL A 266 -18.25 12.86 3.57
N ASP A 267 -19.37 13.23 4.20
CA ASP A 267 -19.62 14.58 4.68
C ASP A 267 -18.56 15.01 5.72
N LEU A 268 -18.15 14.10 6.61
CA LEU A 268 -17.05 14.32 7.56
C LEU A 268 -15.72 14.59 6.84
N CYS A 269 -15.42 13.84 5.78
CA CYS A 269 -14.21 14.02 4.97
C CYS A 269 -14.24 15.36 4.23
N GLU A 270 -15.35 15.70 3.57
CA GLU A 270 -15.51 16.98 2.86
C GLU A 270 -15.38 18.19 3.80
N ALA A 271 -15.73 18.01 5.08
CA ALA A 271 -15.53 19.02 6.12
C ALA A 271 -14.08 19.09 6.68
N GLY A 272 -13.15 18.28 6.16
CA GLY A 272 -11.78 18.16 6.65
C GLY A 272 -11.68 17.44 8.01
N GLY A 273 -12.73 16.73 8.41
CA GLY A 273 -12.84 16.07 9.71
C GLY A 273 -12.36 14.62 9.73
N LEU A 274 -12.14 13.99 8.56
CA LEU A 274 -11.70 12.60 8.48
C LEU A 274 -10.16 12.50 8.53
N HIS A 275 -9.61 12.34 9.74
CA HIS A 275 -8.18 12.20 10.02
C HIS A 275 -7.87 10.97 10.90
N GLU A 276 -8.89 10.27 11.38
CA GLU A 276 -8.74 9.06 12.17
C GLU A 276 -9.56 7.92 11.56
N MET A 277 -9.13 6.69 11.76
CA MET A 277 -9.80 5.50 11.21
C MET A 277 -11.12 5.06 11.89
N PRO A 278 -11.37 5.28 13.19
CA PRO A 278 -12.57 4.77 13.86
C PRO A 278 -13.91 5.11 13.19
N PRO A 279 -14.16 6.31 12.61
CA PRO A 279 -15.39 6.57 11.87
C PRO A 279 -15.63 5.59 10.72
N VAL A 280 -14.57 5.18 10.01
CA VAL A 280 -14.64 4.25 8.88
C VAL A 280 -14.74 2.82 9.35
N PHE A 281 -13.84 2.40 10.25
CA PHE A 281 -13.73 0.99 10.59
C PHE A 281 -14.81 0.52 11.56
N ASN A 282 -15.31 1.40 12.45
CA ASN A 282 -16.48 1.06 13.27
C ASN A 282 -17.76 0.91 12.44
N ASP A 283 -17.94 1.73 11.40
CA ASP A 283 -19.06 1.58 10.47
C ASP A 283 -18.98 0.25 9.73
N PHE A 284 -17.77 -0.12 9.26
CA PHE A 284 -17.51 -1.41 8.64
C PHE A 284 -17.88 -2.59 9.56
N LEU A 285 -17.37 -2.62 10.79
CA LEU A 285 -17.66 -3.69 11.75
C LEU A 285 -19.16 -3.75 12.12
N ALA A 286 -19.82 -2.60 12.24
CA ALA A 286 -21.24 -2.54 12.54
C ALA A 286 -22.12 -3.15 11.43
N LYS A 287 -21.68 -3.04 10.16
CA LYS A 287 -22.37 -3.61 9.00
C LYS A 287 -22.03 -5.08 8.75
N ASN A 288 -20.84 -5.50 9.17
CA ASN A 288 -20.30 -6.83 8.94
C ASN A 288 -20.00 -7.48 10.30
N PRO A 289 -21.03 -7.91 11.05
CA PRO A 289 -20.83 -8.53 12.35
C PRO A 289 -20.19 -9.92 12.20
N GLU A 290 -19.36 -10.27 13.19
CA GLU A 290 -18.56 -11.49 13.21
C GLU A 290 -17.54 -11.56 12.06
N PHE A 291 -17.10 -10.41 11.54
CA PHE A 291 -16.17 -10.36 10.42
C PHE A 291 -14.71 -10.58 10.89
N PRO A 292 -13.99 -11.59 10.35
CA PRO A 292 -12.62 -11.87 10.75
C PRO A 292 -11.62 -10.77 10.39
N VAL A 293 -10.92 -10.25 11.39
CA VAL A 293 -9.83 -9.30 11.21
C VAL A 293 -8.64 -9.70 12.08
N ALA A 294 -7.43 -9.70 11.51
CA ALA A 294 -6.18 -9.91 12.23
C ALA A 294 -5.24 -8.72 12.02
N TYR A 295 -5.27 -7.76 12.94
CA TYR A 295 -4.35 -6.64 12.93
C TYR A 295 -2.95 -7.07 13.41
N THR A 296 -1.89 -6.65 12.74
CA THR A 296 -0.51 -6.80 13.24
C THR A 296 0.17 -5.45 13.37
N GLY A 297 1.04 -5.25 14.35
CA GLY A 297 1.76 -3.98 14.46
C GLY A 297 2.65 -3.83 15.68
N SER A 298 3.11 -2.60 15.88
CA SER A 298 4.04 -2.22 16.94
C SER A 298 3.41 -1.25 17.93
N ALA A 299 3.70 -1.42 19.22
CA ALA A 299 3.26 -0.50 20.28
C ALA A 299 3.81 0.93 20.11
N HIS A 300 4.96 1.06 19.44
CA HIS A 300 5.68 2.31 19.24
C HIS A 300 6.12 2.52 17.79
N ASP A 301 5.31 2.09 16.82
CA ASP A 301 5.58 2.20 15.38
C ASP A 301 6.19 3.57 15.00
N ILE A 302 7.43 3.57 14.48
CA ILE A 302 8.15 4.81 14.18
C ILE A 302 7.58 5.55 12.97
N VAL A 303 6.98 4.82 12.03
CA VAL A 303 6.49 5.39 10.78
C VAL A 303 5.13 6.02 10.97
N GLN A 304 4.23 5.39 11.71
CA GLN A 304 2.94 6.01 12.07
C GLN A 304 3.16 7.32 12.85
N ARG A 305 4.05 7.29 13.85
CA ARG A 305 4.45 8.49 14.60
C ARG A 305 5.10 9.55 13.71
N GLY A 306 5.93 9.11 12.77
CA GLY A 306 6.60 10.01 11.82
C GLY A 306 5.66 10.71 10.87
N TYR A 307 4.68 10.01 10.29
CA TYR A 307 3.67 10.64 9.45
C TYR A 307 2.74 11.56 10.22
N TYR A 308 2.40 11.23 11.48
CA TYR A 308 1.67 12.16 12.32
C TYR A 308 2.44 13.47 12.47
N ALA A 309 3.72 13.39 12.87
CA ALA A 309 4.56 14.57 13.04
C ALA A 309 4.78 15.33 11.72
N LEU A 310 4.95 14.62 10.60
CA LEU A 310 5.10 15.21 9.27
C LEU A 310 3.89 16.08 8.93
N LEU A 311 2.68 15.54 9.07
CA LEU A 311 1.43 16.22 8.74
C LEU A 311 1.11 17.40 9.67
N THR A 312 1.62 17.41 10.92
CA THR A 312 1.48 18.58 11.81
C THR A 312 2.28 19.81 11.33
N SER A 313 3.25 19.62 10.44
CA SER A 313 4.11 20.70 9.94
C SER A 313 3.64 21.18 8.56
N GLN A 314 3.12 22.40 8.48
CA GLN A 314 2.68 23.01 7.21
C GLN A 314 3.80 23.79 6.48
N ILE A 315 5.00 23.82 7.02
CA ILE A 315 6.15 24.55 6.47
C ILE A 315 7.35 23.61 6.54
N TYR A 316 7.79 23.08 5.40
CA TYR A 316 9.02 22.31 5.30
C TYR A 316 10.19 23.28 5.15
N THR A 317 10.79 23.71 6.26
CA THR A 317 12.07 24.44 6.23
C THR A 317 13.22 23.55 6.72
N CYS A 318 13.38 22.38 6.10
CA CYS A 318 14.59 21.54 6.10
C CYS A 318 15.28 21.29 7.45
N GLY A 319 14.52 21.24 8.56
CA GLY A 319 15.05 20.96 9.88
C GLY A 319 14.28 19.86 10.59
N VAL A 320 14.95 18.73 10.91
CA VAL A 320 14.39 17.63 11.72
C VAL A 320 13.80 18.13 13.06
N MET A 321 14.26 19.30 13.55
CA MET A 321 13.76 19.95 14.77
C MET A 321 12.37 20.58 14.62
N GLU A 322 11.90 20.87 13.41
CA GLU A 322 10.57 21.45 13.18
C GLU A 322 9.45 20.45 13.45
N TYR A 323 9.73 19.16 13.30
CA TYR A 323 8.82 18.06 13.59
C TYR A 323 8.85 17.63 15.05
N LEU A 324 9.81 18.13 15.83
CA LEU A 324 9.99 17.72 17.23
C LEU A 324 8.73 17.93 18.08
N PRO A 325 7.95 19.04 17.94
CA PRO A 325 6.70 19.21 18.66
C PRO A 325 5.68 18.11 18.32
N GLY A 326 5.47 17.83 17.03
CA GLY A 326 4.56 16.76 16.57
C GLY A 326 5.03 15.38 17.03
N PHE A 327 6.33 15.10 16.95
CA PHE A 327 6.93 13.85 17.44
C PHE A 327 6.80 13.69 18.95
N ALA A 328 6.99 14.77 19.72
CA ALA A 328 6.83 14.75 21.16
C ALA A 328 5.38 14.49 21.54
N GLU A 329 4.43 15.13 20.86
CA GLU A 329 2.99 14.89 21.05
C GLU A 329 2.64 13.44 20.75
N VAL A 330 2.96 12.95 19.55
CA VAL A 330 2.57 11.60 19.13
C VAL A 330 3.28 10.52 19.94
N SER A 331 4.50 10.77 20.42
CA SER A 331 5.18 9.82 21.31
C SER A 331 4.53 9.72 22.69
N LEU A 332 3.73 10.71 23.10
CA LEU A 332 2.98 10.68 24.35
C LEU A 332 1.56 10.12 24.19
N THR A 333 1.01 10.09 22.97
CA THR A 333 -0.41 9.77 22.74
C THR A 333 -0.65 8.52 21.88
N PHE A 334 0.35 8.09 21.10
CA PHE A 334 0.17 7.00 20.13
C PHE A 334 -0.21 5.66 20.77
N SER A 335 0.50 5.23 21.82
CA SER A 335 0.23 3.93 22.44
C SER A 335 -1.17 3.87 23.07
N ASP A 336 -1.63 4.97 23.67
CA ASP A 336 -3.00 5.09 24.20
C ASP A 336 -4.05 5.04 23.09
N TYR A 337 -3.81 5.77 21.98
CA TYR A 337 -4.69 5.74 20.81
C TYR A 337 -4.77 4.34 20.21
N LEU A 338 -3.61 3.73 19.94
CA LEU A 338 -3.49 2.38 19.38
C LEU A 338 -4.26 1.39 20.24
N TRP A 339 -4.01 1.41 21.56
CA TRP A 339 -4.66 0.49 22.48
C TRP A 339 -6.17 0.68 22.51
N THR A 340 -6.64 1.93 22.61
CA THR A 340 -8.06 2.27 22.61
C THR A 340 -8.76 1.80 21.33
N ALA A 341 -8.14 2.00 20.17
CA ALA A 341 -8.68 1.56 18.88
C ALA A 341 -8.76 0.02 18.82
N LEU A 342 -7.67 -0.68 19.13
CA LEU A 342 -7.61 -2.15 19.06
C LEU A 342 -8.61 -2.82 20.01
N THR A 343 -8.67 -2.38 21.27
CA THR A 343 -9.63 -2.93 22.23
C THR A 343 -11.06 -2.56 21.85
N GLY A 344 -11.28 -1.34 21.36
CA GLY A 344 -12.60 -0.91 20.88
C GLY A 344 -13.12 -1.77 19.71
N TYR A 345 -12.25 -2.10 18.75
CA TYR A 345 -12.60 -2.97 17.63
C TYR A 345 -12.84 -4.42 18.08
N ASN A 346 -12.00 -4.96 18.97
CA ASN A 346 -12.20 -6.30 19.55
C ASN A 346 -13.47 -6.42 20.42
N GLU A 347 -13.83 -5.36 21.13
CA GLU A 347 -15.10 -5.30 21.88
C GLU A 347 -16.31 -5.20 20.95
N ALA A 348 -16.17 -4.53 19.81
CA ALA A 348 -17.22 -4.39 18.80
C ALA A 348 -17.45 -5.68 18.01
N ASP A 349 -16.39 -6.46 17.74
CA ASP A 349 -16.46 -7.72 17.01
C ASP A 349 -15.54 -8.80 17.61
N VAL A 350 -16.12 -9.95 17.96
CA VAL A 350 -15.42 -11.07 18.58
C VAL A 350 -14.37 -11.73 17.67
N ASN A 351 -14.48 -11.55 16.35
CA ASN A 351 -13.54 -12.07 15.37
C ASN A 351 -12.49 -11.03 14.95
N TYR A 352 -12.50 -9.83 15.56
CA TYR A 352 -11.39 -8.90 15.47
C TYR A 352 -10.30 -9.30 16.46
N SER A 353 -9.13 -9.67 15.98
CA SER A 353 -7.95 -10.02 16.76
C SER A 353 -6.76 -9.14 16.39
N TYR A 354 -5.78 -9.06 17.29
CA TYR A 354 -4.58 -8.23 17.06
C TYR A 354 -3.32 -8.81 17.70
N TYR A 355 -2.19 -8.64 17.01
CA TYR A 355 -0.86 -9.02 17.46
C TYR A 355 0.08 -7.81 17.44
N ILE A 356 0.41 -7.32 18.62
CA ILE A 356 1.24 -6.15 18.90
C ILE A 356 2.56 -6.59 19.55
N VAL A 357 3.63 -6.00 19.03
CA VAL A 357 5.00 -6.20 19.52
C VAL A 357 5.50 -4.90 20.14
N ASP A 358 6.16 -4.98 21.29
CA ASP A 358 6.76 -3.84 21.98
C ASP A 358 8.07 -3.41 21.29
N THR A 359 7.95 -2.78 20.12
CA THR A 359 9.08 -2.29 19.32
C THR A 359 8.70 -1.00 18.59
N THR A 360 9.68 -0.44 17.87
CA THR A 360 9.45 0.65 16.90
C THR A 360 9.36 0.17 15.45
N GLN A 361 9.25 -1.16 15.22
CA GLN A 361 9.20 -1.76 13.89
C GLN A 361 8.00 -1.24 13.09
N HIS A 362 8.13 -1.20 11.77
CA HIS A 362 7.04 -0.89 10.86
C HIS A 362 6.97 -1.91 9.73
N SER A 363 5.77 -2.48 9.55
CA SER A 363 5.46 -3.65 8.73
C SER A 363 6.19 -4.90 9.20
N PHE A 364 5.45 -5.99 9.32
CA PHE A 364 5.97 -7.27 9.81
C PHE A 364 5.91 -8.34 8.74
N VAL A 365 4.76 -8.54 8.10
CA VAL A 365 4.50 -9.74 7.28
C VAL A 365 5.10 -9.67 5.87
N VAL A 366 5.75 -8.56 5.53
CA VAL A 366 6.33 -8.30 4.20
C VAL A 366 7.85 -8.11 4.22
N LYS A 367 8.52 -8.60 5.27
CA LYS A 367 9.98 -8.46 5.45
C LYS A 367 10.59 -9.78 5.91
N ASP A 368 11.54 -10.31 5.15
CA ASP A 368 12.13 -11.64 5.41
C ASP A 368 12.86 -11.68 6.77
N ASP A 369 13.60 -10.62 7.08
CA ASP A 369 14.40 -10.49 8.31
C ASP A 369 13.53 -10.31 9.56
N ILE A 370 12.30 -9.81 9.41
CA ILE A 370 11.36 -9.63 10.51
C ILE A 370 10.62 -10.93 10.80
N VAL A 371 10.03 -11.57 9.80
CA VAL A 371 9.23 -12.79 10.02
C VAL A 371 10.08 -13.99 10.47
N SER A 372 11.37 -13.98 10.15
CA SER A 372 12.33 -15.01 10.59
C SER A 372 12.99 -14.71 11.95
N ASN A 373 12.70 -13.57 12.56
CA ASN A 373 13.37 -13.12 13.78
C ASN A 373 12.50 -13.33 15.02
N GLU A 374 12.90 -14.26 15.88
CA GLU A 374 12.17 -14.55 17.11
C GLU A 374 12.10 -13.37 18.09
N ALA A 375 13.00 -12.38 17.98
CA ALA A 375 13.02 -11.20 18.84
C ALA A 375 11.89 -10.20 18.55
N VAL A 376 11.18 -10.34 17.42
CA VAL A 376 10.01 -9.51 17.08
C VAL A 376 8.68 -10.20 17.42
N ASN A 377 8.70 -11.19 18.31
CA ASN A 377 7.48 -11.80 18.82
C ASN A 377 6.98 -11.10 20.09
N SER A 378 5.67 -11.11 20.27
CA SER A 378 5.04 -10.58 21.47
C SER A 378 5.36 -11.49 22.67
N PRO A 379 5.88 -10.96 23.79
CA PRO A 379 6.15 -11.76 24.99
C PRO A 379 4.86 -12.25 25.68
N TYR A 380 3.69 -11.83 25.18
CA TYR A 380 2.37 -12.18 25.68
C TYR A 380 1.70 -13.30 24.88
N SER A 381 2.41 -13.91 23.92
CA SER A 381 1.92 -14.96 23.03
C SER A 381 2.82 -16.19 23.07
N ASP A 382 2.22 -17.37 22.96
CA ASP A 382 2.95 -18.61 22.64
C ASP A 382 3.14 -18.79 21.12
N LEU A 383 2.45 -17.99 20.30
CA LEU A 383 2.59 -17.97 18.84
C LEU A 383 3.57 -16.87 18.43
N THR A 384 4.42 -17.17 17.45
CA THR A 384 5.08 -16.14 16.67
C THR A 384 4.05 -15.32 15.87
N MET A 385 4.41 -14.12 15.42
CA MET A 385 3.50 -13.35 14.55
C MET A 385 3.21 -14.11 13.24
N TRP A 386 4.22 -14.82 12.70
CA TRP A 386 4.10 -15.61 11.48
C TRP A 386 3.12 -16.78 11.64
N GLU A 387 3.16 -17.47 12.77
CA GLU A 387 2.18 -18.51 13.11
C GLU A 387 0.78 -17.92 13.36
N TYR A 388 0.68 -16.77 14.03
CA TYR A 388 -0.58 -16.09 14.26
C TYR A 388 -1.30 -15.76 12.94
N VAL A 389 -0.60 -15.13 11.98
CA VAL A 389 -1.21 -14.84 10.67
C VAL A 389 -1.42 -16.10 9.83
N GLY A 390 -0.55 -17.10 9.97
CA GLY A 390 -0.71 -18.40 9.32
C GLY A 390 -2.00 -19.10 9.74
N LYS A 391 -2.28 -19.13 11.04
CA LYS A 391 -3.50 -19.72 11.60
C LYS A 391 -4.75 -18.93 11.22
N PHE A 392 -4.68 -17.60 11.22
CA PHE A 392 -5.77 -16.75 10.75
C PHE A 392 -6.13 -17.01 9.28
N LEU A 393 -5.12 -17.07 8.40
CA LEU A 393 -5.33 -17.26 6.97
C LEU A 393 -5.73 -18.71 6.65
N ASN A 394 -5.04 -19.71 7.18
CA ASN A 394 -5.13 -21.08 6.69
C ASN A 394 -5.98 -22.01 7.56
N GLU A 395 -6.24 -21.65 8.82
CA GLU A 395 -6.94 -22.49 9.81
C GLU A 395 -8.21 -21.85 10.38
N ASP A 396 -8.56 -20.64 9.94
CA ASP A 396 -9.73 -19.86 10.41
C ASP A 396 -9.74 -19.61 11.93
N GLU A 397 -8.55 -19.52 12.55
CA GLU A 397 -8.44 -19.24 13.97
C GLU A 397 -8.41 -17.73 14.24
N TYR A 398 -9.57 -17.16 14.57
CA TYR A 398 -9.75 -15.71 14.70
C TYR A 398 -9.58 -15.14 16.11
N GLN A 399 -9.41 -15.99 17.13
CA GLN A 399 -9.38 -15.57 18.54
C GLN A 399 -8.00 -15.81 19.17
N ASN A 400 -6.94 -15.49 18.43
CA ASN A 400 -5.55 -15.73 18.82
C ASN A 400 -4.80 -14.47 19.26
N SER A 401 -5.52 -13.43 19.69
CA SER A 401 -4.89 -12.24 20.29
C SER A 401 -4.03 -12.66 21.50
N PRO A 402 -2.78 -12.19 21.60
CA PRO A 402 -1.95 -12.42 22.78
C PRO A 402 -2.59 -11.89 24.07
N SER A 403 -2.22 -12.47 25.22
CA SER A 403 -2.78 -12.12 26.52
C SER A 403 -2.10 -10.88 27.11
N TYR A 404 -2.40 -9.72 26.53
CA TYR A 404 -1.81 -8.45 26.93
C TYR A 404 -2.22 -8.00 28.35
N PRO A 405 -1.38 -7.18 29.02
CA PRO A 405 -1.81 -6.38 30.16
C PRO A 405 -2.91 -5.38 29.77
N ALA A 406 -3.58 -4.80 30.77
CA ALA A 406 -4.66 -3.83 30.56
C ALA A 406 -4.22 -2.56 29.82
N GLU A 407 -2.94 -2.23 29.86
CA GLU A 407 -2.29 -1.14 29.14
C GLU A 407 -0.91 -1.63 28.68
N LEU A 408 -0.50 -1.29 27.46
CA LEU A 408 0.86 -1.54 26.99
C LEU A 408 1.85 -0.57 27.66
N PRO A 409 3.15 -0.91 27.73
CA PRO A 409 4.15 -0.01 28.27
C PRO A 409 4.09 1.36 27.57
N PRO A 410 4.09 2.48 28.32
CA PRO A 410 4.15 3.79 27.71
C PRO A 410 5.53 4.00 27.09
N THR A 411 5.56 4.76 26.00
CA THR A 411 6.77 5.16 25.28
C THR A 411 7.80 5.75 26.25
N LEU A 412 9.04 5.24 26.22
CA LEU A 412 10.10 5.81 27.06
C LEU A 412 10.48 7.19 26.51
N ALA A 413 10.86 8.13 27.39
CA ALA A 413 11.33 9.46 26.98
C ALA A 413 12.57 9.44 26.04
N LEU A 414 13.23 8.29 25.90
CA LEU A 414 14.36 8.06 24.99
C LEU A 414 13.95 7.64 23.57
N ASP A 415 12.66 7.40 23.32
CA ASP A 415 12.10 7.04 22.00
C ASP A 415 11.57 8.24 21.19
N ILE A 416 11.85 9.47 21.67
CA ILE A 416 11.61 10.71 20.93
C ILE A 416 12.84 11.00 20.07
N ASP A 417 13.02 10.20 19.02
CA ASP A 417 14.09 10.40 18.04
C ASP A 417 13.52 10.52 16.63
N PRO A 418 13.26 11.76 16.15
CA PRO A 418 12.73 11.98 14.81
C PRO A 418 13.68 11.52 13.70
N THR A 419 14.98 11.33 13.98
CA THR A 419 15.94 10.89 12.96
C THR A 419 15.66 9.48 12.47
N LYS A 420 15.15 8.59 13.34
CA LYS A 420 14.80 7.20 12.99
C LYS A 420 13.75 7.11 11.89
N PHE A 421 12.78 8.04 11.87
CA PHE A 421 11.79 8.11 10.80
C PHE A 421 12.44 8.49 9.47
N TYR A 422 13.30 9.51 9.45
CA TYR A 422 13.99 9.90 8.22
C TYR A 422 14.96 8.84 7.73
N ASP A 423 15.64 8.12 8.62
CA ASP A 423 16.50 7.00 8.25
C ASP A 423 15.66 5.86 7.62
N TYR A 424 14.47 5.59 8.16
CA TYR A 424 13.52 4.66 7.55
C TYR A 424 13.13 5.09 6.13
N ILE A 425 12.69 6.35 5.96
CA ILE A 425 12.29 6.91 4.66
C ILE A 425 13.44 6.81 3.65
N LYS A 426 14.65 7.21 4.05
CA LYS A 426 15.85 7.11 3.20
C LYS A 426 16.19 5.69 2.79
N GLN A 427 15.96 4.70 3.65
CA GLN A 427 16.22 3.30 3.32
C GLN A 427 15.18 2.70 2.38
N HIS A 428 13.92 3.15 2.45
CA HIS A 428 12.79 2.45 1.82
C HIS A 428 12.11 3.22 0.67
N GLN A 429 12.42 4.50 0.48
CA GLN A 429 11.72 5.36 -0.51
C GLN A 429 12.65 6.09 -1.48
N THR A 430 13.98 5.88 -1.40
CA THR A 430 14.91 6.47 -2.36
C THR A 430 14.90 5.74 -3.70
N VAL A 431 14.35 6.40 -4.73
CA VAL A 431 14.76 6.23 -6.13
C VAL A 431 15.29 7.59 -6.62
N HIS A 432 16.63 7.71 -6.63
CA HIS A 432 17.49 8.75 -7.24
C HIS A 432 17.34 10.24 -6.88
N TYR A 433 18.38 10.77 -6.23
CA TYR A 433 19.01 12.04 -6.65
C TYR A 433 20.19 11.70 -7.58
N GLN A 434 20.07 11.96 -8.88
CA GLN A 434 21.25 12.31 -9.66
C GLN A 434 21.47 13.81 -9.39
N GLU A 435 22.58 14.15 -8.75
CA GLU A 435 23.04 15.53 -8.56
C GLU A 435 23.01 16.26 -9.91
N GLN A 436 22.07 17.18 -10.10
CA GLN A 436 22.22 18.25 -11.08
C GLN A 436 23.12 19.33 -10.46
N ASP A 437 24.41 19.03 -10.37
CA ASP A 437 25.46 20.05 -10.29
C ASP A 437 26.42 19.81 -11.48
N ALA A 438 26.15 20.49 -12.59
CA ALA A 438 27.10 20.76 -13.67
C ALA A 438 26.79 22.11 -14.33
#